data_AF-A0A1Q6VK48-F1
#
_entry.id   AF-A0A1Q6VK48-F1
#
_cell.length_a   1.000
_cell.length_b   1.000
_cell.length_c   1.000
_cell.angle_alpha   90.00
_cell.angle_beta   90.00
_cell.angle_gamma   90.00
#
_symmetry.space_group_name_H-M   'P 1'
#
loop_
_entity.id
_entity.type
_entity.pdbx_description
1 polymer ?
#
loop_
_entity_poly.entity_id
_entity_poly.type
_entity_poly.pdbx_seq_one_letter_code
_entity_poly.pdbx_strand_id
1 'polypeptide(L)'
;MFESFPQDIRIGLRVLFKEKSFCFLAVLVLALGIGGATTQFTVVNATVLRGFSFPHPEQLMSVGLIDPQASAPNNNFGIGNIPTAQDYEDLRAAQQSFLQK
;
A
#
# COMPACT_ATOMS: atom_id res chain seq x y z
N MET A 1 -21.99 -32.09 30.87
CA MET A 1 -20.83 -31.83 29.97
C MET A 1 -20.76 -30.39 29.49
N PHE A 2 -21.88 -29.67 29.28
CA PHE A 2 -21.88 -28.24 28.91
C PHE A 2 -21.91 -27.26 30.10
N GLU A 3 -22.18 -27.71 31.32
CA GLU A 3 -22.28 -26.84 32.51
C GLU A 3 -20.94 -26.24 32.95
N SER A 4 -19.82 -26.86 32.57
CA SER A 4 -18.47 -26.38 32.90
C SER A 4 -18.00 -25.23 32.01
N PHE A 5 -18.52 -25.10 30.79
CA PHE A 5 -18.10 -24.06 29.84
C PHE A 5 -18.24 -22.61 30.38
N PRO A 6 -19.39 -22.20 30.95
CA PRO A 6 -19.52 -20.86 31.55
C PRO A 6 -18.65 -20.69 32.81
N GLN A 7 -18.39 -21.78 33.53
CA GLN A 7 -17.54 -21.75 34.72
C GLN A 7 -16.07 -21.56 34.35
N ASP A 8 -15.59 -22.24 33.32
CA ASP A 8 -14.23 -22.10 32.80
C ASP A 8 -13.98 -20.69 32.25
N ILE A 9 -14.94 -20.10 31.53
CA ILE A 9 -14.87 -18.70 31.08
C ILE A 9 -14.78 -17.74 32.26
N ARG A 10 -15.65 -17.91 33.27
CA ARG A 10 -15.67 -17.03 34.46
C ARG A 10 -14.37 -17.14 35.26
N ILE A 11 -13.83 -18.35 35.41
CA ILE A 11 -12.56 -18.60 36.09
C ILE A 11 -11.41 -17.98 35.29
N GLY A 12 -11.35 -18.19 33.98
CA GLY A 12 -10.34 -17.61 33.09
C GLY A 12 -10.34 -16.08 33.14
N LEU A 13 -11.51 -15.45 33.05
CA LEU A 13 -11.64 -13.99 33.16
C LEU A 13 -11.13 -13.48 34.52
N ARG A 14 -11.48 -14.18 35.60
CA ARG A 14 -11.05 -13.80 36.96
C ARG A 14 -9.53 -13.90 37.13
N VAL A 15 -8.90 -14.91 36.55
CA VAL A 15 -7.44 -15.05 36.53
C VAL A 15 -6.81 -13.91 35.73
N LEU A 16 -7.39 -13.58 34.57
CA LEU A 16 -6.92 -12.48 33.72
C LEU A 16 -6.98 -11.12 34.44
N PHE A 17 -8.04 -10.85 35.18
CA PHE A 17 -8.15 -9.61 35.98
C PHE A 17 -7.26 -9.59 37.22
N LYS A 18 -6.87 -10.76 37.74
CA LYS A 18 -5.96 -10.87 38.88
C LYS A 18 -4.52 -10.59 38.45
N GLU A 19 -4.12 -11.07 37.28
CA GLU A 19 -2.80 -10.87 36.67
C GLU A 19 -2.81 -9.73 35.64
N LYS A 20 -2.90 -8.48 36.14
CA LYS A 20 -3.05 -7.26 35.32
C LYS A 20 -1.97 -7.08 34.26
N SER A 21 -0.72 -7.44 34.54
CA SER A 21 0.39 -7.30 33.60
C SER A 21 0.24 -8.21 32.37
N PHE A 22 -0.16 -9.47 32.60
CA PHE A 22 -0.41 -10.41 31.51
C PHE A 22 -1.61 -9.99 30.68
N CYS A 23 -2.70 -9.56 31.34
CA CYS A 23 -3.89 -9.04 30.68
C CYS A 23 -3.55 -7.84 29.78
N PHE A 24 -2.76 -6.88 30.27
CA PHE A 24 -2.34 -5.73 29.47
C PHE A 24 -1.55 -6.15 28.23
N LEU A 25 -0.58 -7.05 28.38
CA LEU A 25 0.20 -7.55 27.25
C LEU A 25 -0.66 -8.29 26.23
N ALA A 26 -1.57 -9.15 26.70
CA ALA A 26 -2.50 -9.90 25.86
C ALA A 26 -3.40 -8.94 25.07
N VAL A 27 -3.97 -7.93 25.72
CA VAL A 27 -4.79 -6.91 25.04
C VAL A 27 -3.97 -6.12 24.04
N LEU A 28 -2.73 -5.73 24.36
CA LEU A 28 -1.85 -4.99 23.45
C LEU A 28 -1.57 -5.79 22.17
N VAL A 29 -1.17 -7.05 22.30
CA VAL A 29 -0.87 -7.93 21.17
C VAL A 29 -2.13 -8.16 20.33
N LEU A 30 -3.26 -8.40 20.99
CA LEU A 30 -4.53 -8.64 20.32
C LEU A 30 -5.02 -7.38 19.59
N ALA A 31 -4.89 -6.21 20.20
CA ALA A 31 -5.19 -4.91 19.60
C ALA A 31 -4.28 -4.62 18.40
N LEU A 32 -2.98 -4.91 18.49
CA LEU A 32 -2.04 -4.75 17.38
C LEU A 32 -2.35 -5.71 16.22
N GLY A 33 -2.67 -6.97 16.52
CA GLY A 33 -3.04 -7.96 15.51
C GLY A 33 -4.32 -7.57 14.74
N ILE A 34 -5.37 -7.20 15.49
CA ILE A 34 -6.63 -6.74 14.89
C ILE A 34 -6.42 -5.42 14.14
N GLY A 35 -5.78 -4.44 14.78
CA GLY A 35 -5.55 -3.12 14.22
C GLY A 35 -4.68 -3.15 12.96
N GLY A 36 -3.64 -3.99 12.93
CA GLY A 36 -2.80 -4.20 11.76
C GLY A 36 -3.60 -4.76 10.58
N ALA A 37 -4.35 -5.84 10.79
CA ALA A 37 -5.19 -6.44 9.76
C ALA A 37 -6.26 -5.47 9.25
N THR A 38 -6.94 -4.75 10.15
CA THR A 38 -7.95 -3.74 9.78
C THR A 38 -7.34 -2.55 9.05
N THR A 39 -6.18 -2.05 9.49
CA THR A 39 -5.49 -0.91 8.86
C THR A 39 -5.06 -1.26 7.45
N GLN A 40 -4.49 -2.45 7.25
CA GLN A 40 -4.09 -2.89 5.92
C GLN A 40 -5.29 -2.94 4.97
N PHE A 41 -6.41 -3.53 5.39
CA PHE A 41 -7.63 -3.55 4.58
C PHE A 41 -8.22 -2.15 4.35
N THR A 42 -8.17 -1.28 5.37
CA THR A 42 -8.65 0.10 5.29
C THR A 42 -7.84 0.92 4.29
N VAL A 43 -6.51 0.82 4.34
CA VAL A 43 -5.61 1.53 3.41
C VAL A 43 -5.84 1.04 1.99
N VAL A 44 -5.86 -0.27 1.76
CA VAL A 44 -6.14 -0.82 0.42
C VAL A 44 -7.52 -0.38 -0.08
N ASN A 45 -8.55 -0.46 0.75
CA ASN A 45 -9.89 -0.02 0.37
C ASN A 45 -9.95 1.50 0.09
N ALA A 46 -9.22 2.31 0.86
CA ALA A 46 -9.16 3.75 0.67
C ALA A 46 -8.40 4.15 -0.61
N THR A 47 -7.28 3.49 -0.91
CA THR A 47 -6.43 3.85 -2.05
C THR A 47 -6.89 3.21 -3.36
N VAL A 48 -7.27 1.93 -3.33
CA VAL A 48 -7.60 1.16 -4.52
C VAL A 48 -9.09 1.26 -4.86
N LEU A 49 -9.98 1.09 -3.89
CA LEU A 49 -11.43 0.97 -4.15
C LEU A 49 -12.16 2.31 -4.13
N ARG A 50 -11.80 3.24 -3.24
CA ARG A 50 -12.39 4.59 -3.25
C ARG A 50 -11.71 5.55 -4.22
N GLY A 51 -10.48 5.24 -4.63
CA GLY A 51 -9.61 6.18 -5.32
C GLY A 51 -9.26 7.37 -4.42
N PHE A 52 -8.05 7.87 -4.53
CA PHE A 52 -7.75 9.21 -3.99
C PHE A 52 -8.82 10.17 -4.55
N SER A 53 -9.44 11.00 -3.70
CA SER A 53 -10.27 12.11 -4.17
C SER A 53 -9.36 13.15 -4.83
N PHE A 54 -8.91 12.85 -6.05
CA PHE A 54 -8.28 13.83 -6.91
C PHE A 54 -9.38 14.77 -7.40
N PRO A 55 -9.31 16.08 -7.12
CA PRO A 55 -10.17 17.03 -7.82
C PRO A 55 -9.80 16.95 -9.31
N HIS A 56 -10.77 16.60 -10.16
CA HIS A 56 -10.62 16.35 -11.59
C HIS A 56 -9.88 15.06 -11.98
N PRO A 57 -10.42 13.86 -11.65
CA PRO A 57 -9.83 12.58 -12.08
C PRO A 57 -9.72 12.45 -13.60
N GLU A 58 -10.52 13.19 -14.37
CA GLU A 58 -10.45 13.29 -15.84
C GLU A 58 -9.16 13.93 -16.37
N GLN A 59 -8.41 14.63 -15.53
CA GLN A 59 -7.13 15.27 -15.89
C GLN A 59 -5.91 14.40 -15.55
N LEU A 60 -6.12 13.21 -14.96
CA LEU A 60 -5.04 12.28 -14.65
C LEU A 60 -4.52 11.63 -15.94
N MET A 61 -3.42 12.16 -16.46
CA MET A 61 -2.72 11.63 -17.62
C MET A 61 -1.44 10.91 -17.18
N SER A 62 -1.30 9.63 -17.53
CA SER A 62 -0.05 8.90 -17.39
C SER A 62 0.89 9.26 -18.55
N VAL A 63 2.01 9.91 -18.26
CA VAL A 63 3.02 10.27 -19.26
C VAL A 63 4.17 9.25 -19.18
N GLY A 64 4.30 8.45 -20.23
CA GLY A 64 5.37 7.47 -20.37
C GLY A 64 6.29 7.81 -21.54
N LEU A 65 7.59 7.63 -21.36
CA LEU A 65 8.57 7.60 -22.45
C LEU A 65 8.44 6.30 -23.25
N ILE A 66 8.30 6.42 -24.56
CA ILE A 66 8.34 5.29 -25.49
C ILE A 66 9.69 5.34 -26.18
N ASP A 67 10.54 4.35 -25.91
CA ASP A 67 11.77 4.15 -26.67
C ASP A 67 11.45 3.23 -27.86
N PRO A 68 11.57 3.71 -29.11
CA PRO A 68 11.35 2.90 -30.31
C PRO A 68 12.26 1.67 -30.43
N GLN A 69 13.39 1.65 -29.72
CA GLN A 69 14.36 0.56 -29.71
C GLN A 69 14.16 -0.42 -28.55
N ALA A 70 13.35 -0.08 -27.55
CA ALA A 70 13.08 -0.95 -26.41
C ALA A 70 11.86 -1.85 -26.66
N SER A 71 11.94 -3.10 -26.18
CA SER A 71 10.83 -4.05 -26.20
C SER A 71 9.63 -3.51 -25.43
N ALA A 72 8.40 -3.78 -25.90
CA ALA A 72 7.16 -3.33 -25.25
C ALA A 72 7.08 -3.57 -23.71
N PRO A 73 7.62 -4.66 -23.14
CA PRO A 73 7.67 -4.86 -21.68
C PRO A 73 8.65 -3.93 -20.92
N ASN A 74 9.67 -3.41 -21.61
CA ASN A 74 10.71 -2.53 -21.07
C ASN A 74 10.38 -1.05 -21.28
N ASN A 75 9.34 -0.76 -22.06
CA ASN A 75 8.77 0.57 -22.18
C ASN A 75 7.89 0.90 -20.97
N ASN A 76 7.61 2.18 -20.78
CA ASN A 76 7.06 2.83 -19.58
C ASN A 76 5.59 2.48 -19.23
N PHE A 77 5.12 1.31 -19.66
CA PHE A 77 3.81 0.71 -19.38
C PHE A 77 3.93 -0.63 -18.60
N GLY A 78 5.01 -0.80 -17.83
CA GLY A 78 5.33 -2.05 -17.10
C GLY A 78 6.53 -1.89 -16.15
N ILE A 79 7.42 -2.89 -16.08
CA ILE A 79 8.71 -2.85 -15.33
C ILE A 79 9.75 -1.97 -16.07
N GLY A 80 9.29 -0.97 -16.81
CA GLY A 80 10.13 -0.06 -17.59
C GLY A 80 10.74 1.04 -16.73
N ASN A 81 11.83 1.63 -17.20
CA ASN A 81 12.50 2.72 -16.51
C ASN A 81 11.57 3.94 -16.39
N ILE A 82 11.33 4.39 -15.15
CA ILE A 82 10.71 5.68 -14.88
C ILE A 82 11.72 6.75 -15.33
N PRO A 83 11.33 7.79 -16.08
CA PRO A 83 12.26 8.78 -16.60
C PRO A 83 13.02 9.42 -15.45
N THR A 84 14.32 9.19 -15.41
CA THR A 84 15.21 9.76 -14.40
C THR A 84 15.79 11.07 -14.92
N ALA A 85 16.37 11.87 -14.02
CA ALA A 85 17.03 13.12 -14.41
C ALA A 85 18.13 12.90 -15.48
N GLN A 86 18.71 11.70 -15.55
CA GLN A 86 19.76 11.36 -16.49
C GLN A 86 19.26 11.26 -17.94
N ASP A 87 18.04 10.74 -18.15
CA ASP A 87 17.47 10.56 -19.49
C ASP A 87 17.22 11.90 -20.21
N TYR A 88 17.11 13.01 -19.46
CA TYR A 88 16.92 14.34 -20.03
C TYR A 88 18.13 14.85 -20.80
N GLU A 89 19.35 14.55 -20.36
CA GLU A 89 20.56 14.98 -21.06
C GLU A 89 20.74 14.21 -22.37
N ASP A 90 20.36 12.93 -22.40
CA ASP A 90 20.38 12.10 -23.60
C ASP A 90 19.32 12.55 -24.62
N LEU A 91 18.10 12.86 -24.16
CA LEU A 91 17.05 13.44 -25.00
C LEU A 91 17.46 14.82 -25.56
N ARG A 92 18.10 15.65 -24.73
CA ARG A 92 18.62 16.96 -25.14
C ARG A 92 19.70 16.83 -26.21
N ALA A 93 20.59 15.85 -26.07
CA ALA A 93 21.64 15.57 -27.06
C ALA A 93 21.08 15.00 -28.38
N ALA A 94 20.01 14.19 -28.32
CA ALA A 94 19.36 13.61 -29.48
C ALA A 94 18.43 14.59 -30.24
N GLN A 95 18.03 15.70 -29.62
CA GLN A 95 17.05 16.63 -30.17
C GLN A 95 17.66 17.54 -31.26
N GLN A 96 17.74 17.04 -32.50
CA GLN A 96 18.20 17.82 -33.67
C GLN A 96 17.07 18.51 -34.46
N SER A 97 15.80 18.25 -34.10
CA SER A 97 14.62 18.66 -34.87
C SER A 97 14.38 20.18 -34.92
N PHE A 98 14.95 20.95 -33.98
CA PHE A 98 14.74 22.41 -33.91
C PHE A 98 15.76 23.22 -34.71
N LEU A 99 16.80 22.59 -35.25
CA LEU A 99 17.85 23.29 -36.02
C LEU A 99 17.62 23.25 -37.53
N GLN A 100 16.56 22.59 -38.00
CA GLN A 100 16.21 22.53 -39.41
C GLN A 100 15.06 23.50 -39.70
N LYS A 101 15.41 24.78 -39.87
CA LYS A 101 14.51 25.81 -40.41
C LYS A 101 15.21 26.59 -41.50
#